data_AF-A0A3B0Y6B0-F1
#
_entry.id   AF-A0A3B0Y6B0-F1
#
_cell.length_a   1.000
_cell.length_b   1.000
_cell.length_c   1.000
_cell.angle_alpha   90.00
_cell.angle_beta   90.00
_cell.angle_gamma   90.00
#
_symmetry.space_group_name_H-M   'P 1'
#
loop_
_entity.id
_entity.type
_entity.pdbx_description
1 polymer ?
#
loop_
_entity_poly.entity_id
_entity_poly.type
_entity_poly.pdbx_seq_one_letter_code
_entity_poly.pdbx_strand_id
1 'polypeptide(L)'
;MVSVLRRFSATSCGALLAVCCSQVWADPGSATPFSVNTSYDEFTANIPLQQAETPSVALAQIYIALYHAKQITEAKLCDGKWTSSGTLLYRQGPGINADSRPDNTGGGNQSWHYQSLRQPVALVCPNVVRGEYFLEMSRHLPAWISVRPAGYETTFRLGQVFTSGQHSLATR
;
A
#
# COMPACT_ATOMS: atom_id res chain seq x y z
N MET A 1 -14.88 41.46 38.09
CA MET A 1 -13.43 41.75 38.14
C MET A 1 -12.82 40.96 39.28
N VAL A 2 -12.15 39.84 38.98
CA VAL A 2 -11.29 39.12 39.94
C VAL A 2 -10.05 38.71 39.17
N SER A 3 -8.96 39.43 39.41
CA SER A 3 -7.64 39.14 38.85
C SER A 3 -6.97 38.06 39.69
N VAL A 4 -6.65 36.92 39.10
CA VAL A 4 -5.79 35.90 39.72
C VAL A 4 -4.47 35.87 38.98
N LEU A 5 -3.49 36.57 39.55
CA LEU A 5 -2.07 36.40 39.25
C LEU A 5 -1.59 35.08 39.85
N ARG A 6 -1.05 34.17 39.03
CA ARG A 6 -0.16 33.10 39.48
C ARG A 6 1.23 33.32 38.89
N ARG A 7 2.21 33.49 39.78
CA ARG A 7 3.64 33.52 39.49
C ARG A 7 4.30 32.20 39.91
N PHE A 8 5.44 31.94 39.26
CA PHE A 8 6.53 31.00 39.57
C PHE A 8 6.17 29.52 39.32
N SER A 9 7.06 28.69 38.77
CA SER A 9 8.51 28.66 38.95
C SER A 9 9.20 28.09 37.71
N ALA A 10 10.32 28.71 37.33
CA ALA A 10 11.26 28.17 36.38
C ALA A 10 12.09 27.07 37.07
N THR A 11 12.00 25.84 36.58
CA THR A 11 12.94 24.79 36.94
C THR A 11 13.58 24.28 35.66
N SER A 12 14.77 24.80 35.40
CA SER A 12 15.71 24.33 34.40
C SER A 12 16.32 23.00 34.83
N CYS A 13 16.11 21.96 34.03
CA CYS A 13 16.96 20.77 33.87
C CYS A 13 16.68 20.30 32.44
N GLY A 14 17.59 20.37 31.48
CA GLY A 14 18.96 19.89 31.57
C GLY A 14 19.00 18.45 31.04
N ALA A 15 18.98 18.29 29.70
CA ALA A 15 19.54 17.16 28.94
C ALA A 15 19.11 17.28 27.47
N LEU A 16 19.87 18.05 26.68
CA LEU A 16 19.88 17.91 25.22
C LEU A 16 20.57 16.58 24.89
N LEU A 17 19.82 15.48 24.90
CA LEU A 17 20.21 14.30 24.15
C LEU A 17 19.90 14.57 22.69
N ALA A 18 20.89 15.14 21.99
CA ALA A 18 20.97 15.07 20.54
C ALA A 18 21.15 13.60 20.17
N VAL A 19 20.03 12.87 20.09
CA VAL A 19 19.99 11.59 19.41
C VAL A 19 20.17 11.91 17.93
N CYS A 20 21.43 11.85 17.49
CA CYS A 20 21.74 11.74 16.08
C CYS A 20 21.11 10.44 15.58
N CYS A 21 19.84 10.52 15.14
CA CYS A 21 19.27 9.53 14.26
C CYS A 21 20.07 9.60 12.97
N SER A 22 21.18 8.85 12.91
CA SER A 22 21.82 8.47 11.67
C SER A 22 20.78 7.69 10.88
N GLN A 23 19.95 8.40 10.11
CA GLN A 23 19.20 7.80 9.03
C GLN A 23 20.27 7.23 8.10
N VAL A 24 20.46 5.92 8.17
CA VAL A 24 21.19 5.18 7.16
C VAL A 24 20.29 5.21 5.93
N TRP A 25 20.57 6.13 5.02
CA TRP A 25 19.99 6.14 3.70
C TRP A 25 20.60 4.93 2.98
N ALA A 26 19.85 3.83 2.92
CA ALA A 26 20.25 2.69 2.10
C ALA A 26 20.32 3.15 0.64
N ASP A 27 21.45 2.87 -0.01
CA ASP A 27 21.67 3.12 -1.42
C ASP A 27 20.50 2.58 -2.28
N PRO A 28 19.94 3.36 -3.23
CA PRO A 28 18.92 2.90 -4.16
C PRO A 28 19.54 2.07 -5.31
N GLY A 29 20.43 1.13 -4.98
CA GLY A 29 21.42 0.60 -5.91
C GLY A 29 21.62 -0.90 -5.85
N SER A 30 20.54 -1.69 -5.85
CA SER A 30 20.50 -3.06 -6.41
C SER A 30 19.17 -3.70 -6.01
N ALA A 31 18.15 -3.51 -6.84
CA ALA A 31 16.99 -4.41 -6.82
C ALA A 31 17.49 -5.79 -7.28
N THR A 32 17.85 -6.66 -6.33
CA THR A 32 17.93 -8.09 -6.63
C THR A 32 16.57 -8.50 -7.20
N PRO A 33 16.52 -9.36 -8.24
CA PRO A 33 15.25 -9.85 -8.73
C PRO A 33 14.54 -10.54 -7.57
N PHE A 34 13.52 -9.87 -7.03
CA PHE A 34 12.73 -10.42 -5.95
C PHE A 34 12.13 -11.72 -6.47
N SER A 35 12.57 -12.84 -5.90
CA SER A 35 11.84 -14.10 -6.05
C SER A 35 10.41 -13.83 -5.60
N VAL A 36 9.46 -13.99 -6.51
CA VAL A 36 8.03 -13.76 -6.26
C VAL A 36 7.62 -14.66 -5.11
N ASN A 37 7.45 -14.09 -3.91
CA ASN A 37 6.95 -14.85 -2.78
C ASN A 37 5.45 -15.04 -2.95
N THR A 38 5.04 -16.23 -3.37
CA THR A 38 3.64 -16.60 -3.58
C THR A 38 2.95 -17.04 -2.30
N SER A 39 3.65 -17.12 -1.16
CA SER A 39 3.05 -17.53 0.12
C SER A 39 2.15 -16.46 0.76
N TYR A 40 2.20 -15.22 0.27
CA TYR A 40 1.52 -14.07 0.86
C TYR A 40 0.64 -13.35 -0.15
N ASP A 41 -0.41 -12.70 0.36
CA ASP A 41 -1.11 -11.70 -0.45
C ASP A 41 -0.24 -10.44 -0.53
N GLU A 42 0.10 -10.02 -1.72
CA GLU A 42 0.87 -8.80 -1.98
C GLU A 42 -0.04 -7.69 -2.47
N PHE A 43 0.16 -6.49 -1.93
CA PHE A 43 -0.43 -5.25 -2.41
C PHE A 43 0.69 -4.27 -2.72
N THR A 44 0.69 -3.75 -3.94
CA THR A 44 1.70 -2.79 -4.40
C THR A 44 0.99 -1.52 -4.85
N ALA A 45 1.43 -0.38 -4.31
CA ALA A 45 0.86 0.93 -4.61
C ALA A 45 1.95 1.90 -5.09
N ASN A 46 1.68 2.62 -6.18
CA ASN A 46 2.53 3.67 -6.74
C ASN A 46 1.71 4.96 -6.87
N ILE A 47 1.58 5.70 -5.77
CA ILE A 47 0.68 6.86 -5.68
C ILE A 47 1.39 8.10 -6.20
N PRO A 48 0.87 8.79 -7.22
CA PRO A 48 1.47 10.03 -7.71
C PRO A 48 1.60 11.06 -6.58
N LEU A 49 2.74 11.78 -6.52
CA LEU A 49 2.93 12.83 -5.50
C LEU A 49 1.83 13.91 -5.57
N GLN A 50 1.26 14.17 -6.75
CA GLN A 50 0.16 15.12 -6.91
C GLN A 50 -1.14 14.64 -6.24
N GLN A 51 -1.30 13.33 -6.05
CA GLN A 51 -2.46 12.74 -5.40
C GLN A 51 -2.27 12.64 -3.87
N ALA A 52 -1.03 12.54 -3.40
CA ALA A 52 -0.71 12.52 -1.97
C ALA A 52 0.56 13.31 -1.68
N GLU A 53 0.41 14.50 -1.11
CA GLU A 53 1.54 15.40 -0.82
C GLU A 53 2.53 14.83 0.19
N THR A 54 2.06 13.98 1.11
CA THR A 54 2.91 13.38 2.15
C THR A 54 2.78 11.85 2.16
N PRO A 55 3.79 11.13 2.67
CA PRO A 55 3.72 9.68 2.85
C PRO A 55 2.52 9.24 3.71
N SER A 56 2.20 10.00 4.75
CA SER A 56 1.08 9.66 5.64
C SER A 56 -0.26 9.76 4.93
N VAL A 57 -0.44 10.76 4.07
CA VAL A 57 -1.63 10.89 3.21
C VAL A 57 -1.67 9.73 2.20
N ALA A 58 -0.55 9.39 1.58
CA ALA A 58 -0.46 8.27 0.64
C ALA A 58 -0.87 6.95 1.31
N LEU A 59 -0.32 6.67 2.50
CA LEU A 59 -0.66 5.49 3.27
C LEU A 59 -2.15 5.46 3.67
N ALA A 60 -2.72 6.59 4.09
CA ALA A 60 -4.14 6.67 4.42
C ALA A 60 -5.02 6.37 3.19
N GLN A 61 -4.66 6.91 2.02
CA GLN A 61 -5.38 6.62 0.77
C GLN A 61 -5.33 5.14 0.39
N ILE A 62 -4.18 4.46 0.58
CA ILE A 62 -4.09 3.00 0.37
C ILE A 62 -5.12 2.28 1.25
N TYR A 63 -5.18 2.61 2.54
CA TYR A 63 -6.11 1.96 3.46
C TYR A 63 -7.56 2.19 3.09
N ILE A 64 -7.93 3.42 2.77
CA ILE A 64 -9.29 3.78 2.35
C ILE A 64 -9.67 3.01 1.08
N ALA A 65 -8.79 3.01 0.06
CA ALA A 65 -9.02 2.32 -1.20
C ALA A 65 -9.17 0.80 -1.00
N LEU A 66 -8.27 0.18 -0.24
CA LEU A 66 -8.34 -1.25 0.06
C LEU A 66 -9.59 -1.62 0.86
N TYR A 67 -9.96 -0.81 1.86
CA TYR A 67 -11.15 -1.05 2.66
C TYR A 67 -12.42 -0.98 1.80
N HIS A 68 -12.54 0.07 0.99
CA HIS A 68 -13.69 0.27 0.10
C HIS A 68 -13.82 -0.86 -0.94
N ALA A 69 -12.71 -1.22 -1.60
CA ALA A 69 -12.72 -2.30 -2.59
C ALA A 69 -13.11 -3.65 -1.97
N LYS A 70 -12.64 -3.95 -0.75
CA LYS A 70 -13.03 -5.16 -0.02
C LYS A 70 -14.52 -5.17 0.30
N GLN A 71 -15.05 -4.08 0.86
CA GLN A 71 -16.48 -3.96 1.19
C GLN A 71 -17.38 -4.20 -0.03
N ILE A 72 -17.06 -3.58 -1.18
CA ILE A 72 -17.83 -3.79 -2.42
C ILE A 72 -17.73 -5.25 -2.89
N THR A 73 -16.52 -5.82 -2.87
CA THR A 73 -16.29 -7.20 -3.32
C THR A 73 -17.03 -8.20 -2.42
N GLU A 74 -17.01 -7.98 -1.12
CA GLU A 74 -17.69 -8.82 -0.12
C GLU A 74 -19.21 -8.72 -0.27
N ALA A 75 -19.75 -7.53 -0.46
CA ALA A 75 -21.16 -7.35 -0.74
C ALA A 75 -21.59 -8.07 -2.03
N LYS A 76 -20.73 -8.07 -3.05
CA LYS A 76 -21.01 -8.68 -4.36
C LYS A 76 -20.87 -10.21 -4.39
N LEU A 77 -19.83 -10.75 -3.76
CA LEU A 77 -19.47 -12.16 -3.89
C LEU A 77 -19.78 -13.01 -2.64
N CYS A 78 -19.93 -12.36 -1.48
CA CYS A 78 -19.95 -13.04 -0.19
C CYS A 78 -21.16 -12.66 0.69
N ASP A 79 -22.16 -11.97 0.15
CA ASP A 79 -23.29 -11.39 0.89
C ASP A 79 -22.87 -10.50 2.09
N GLY A 80 -21.66 -9.92 2.06
CA GLY A 80 -21.10 -9.16 3.19
C GLY A 80 -20.75 -10.00 4.44
N LYS A 81 -20.74 -11.34 4.35
CA LYS A 81 -20.49 -12.25 5.49
C LYS A 81 -19.02 -12.50 5.79
N TRP A 82 -18.13 -12.04 4.92
CA TRP A 82 -16.69 -12.13 5.11
C TRP A 82 -16.15 -10.70 5.19
N THR A 83 -15.25 -10.41 6.12
CA THR A 83 -14.45 -9.19 6.13
C THR A 83 -13.02 -9.55 6.47
N SER A 84 -12.15 -9.64 5.47
CA SER A 84 -10.79 -10.13 5.70
C SER A 84 -9.89 -9.07 6.35
N SER A 85 -9.51 -9.30 7.61
CA SER A 85 -8.52 -8.50 8.35
C SER A 85 -7.21 -9.26 8.54
N GLY A 86 -6.69 -9.86 7.46
CA GLY A 86 -5.40 -10.59 7.51
C GLY A 86 -4.28 -9.74 8.11
N THR A 87 -3.48 -10.37 8.97
CA THR A 87 -2.36 -9.72 9.66
C THR A 87 -1.35 -9.21 8.65
N LEU A 88 -0.99 -7.93 8.79
CA LEU A 88 0.08 -7.33 8.03
C LEU A 88 1.42 -7.89 8.52
N LEU A 89 2.14 -8.59 7.64
CA LEU A 89 3.43 -9.20 7.98
C LEU A 89 4.59 -8.27 7.68
N TYR A 90 4.50 -7.59 6.54
CA TYR A 90 5.56 -6.75 6.04
C TYR A 90 4.99 -5.53 5.34
N ARG A 91 5.62 -4.38 5.56
CA ARG A 91 5.34 -3.14 4.84
C ARG A 91 6.66 -2.47 4.51
N GLN A 92 6.91 -2.29 3.22
CA GLN A 92 7.98 -1.46 2.69
C GLN A 92 7.38 -0.16 2.17
N GLY A 93 7.97 0.97 2.58
CA GLY A 93 7.60 2.31 2.11
C GLY A 93 7.59 3.36 3.22
N PRO A 94 7.67 4.67 2.88
CA PRO A 94 7.73 5.20 1.51
C PRO A 94 9.13 5.08 0.87
N GLY A 95 9.18 4.59 -0.36
CA GLY A 95 10.27 4.94 -1.30
C GLY A 95 9.72 5.95 -2.31
N ILE A 96 10.49 6.99 -2.66
CA ILE A 96 10.16 7.82 -3.82
C ILE A 96 10.79 7.13 -5.03
N ASN A 97 9.96 6.58 -5.89
CA ASN A 97 10.40 6.03 -7.15
C ASN A 97 10.20 7.11 -8.22
N ALA A 98 11.29 7.50 -8.89
CA ALA A 98 11.28 8.49 -9.96
C ALA A 98 10.62 7.98 -11.27
N ASP A 99 10.33 6.67 -11.34
CA ASP A 99 9.94 5.98 -12.58
C ASP A 99 8.57 5.29 -12.55
N SER A 100 7.80 5.42 -11.47
CA SER A 100 6.58 4.59 -11.28
C SER A 100 5.27 5.33 -11.55
N ARG A 101 5.17 5.80 -12.79
CA ARG A 101 4.02 5.91 -13.72
C ARG A 101 2.58 5.91 -13.17
N PRO A 102 1.79 6.92 -13.61
CA PRO A 102 0.66 6.68 -14.52
C PRO A 102 0.88 7.45 -15.83
N ASP A 103 0.71 6.75 -16.95
CA ASP A 103 0.83 7.21 -18.35
C ASP A 103 2.21 7.62 -18.89
N ASN A 104 2.54 7.03 -20.04
CA ASN A 104 3.85 7.03 -20.70
C ASN A 104 4.16 8.32 -21.48
N THR A 105 3.79 9.47 -20.94
CA THR A 105 4.14 10.76 -21.54
C THR A 105 5.36 11.35 -20.84
N GLY A 106 6.52 10.74 -21.06
CA GLY A 106 7.85 11.40 -21.07
C GLY A 106 8.30 12.29 -19.90
N GLY A 107 7.57 12.37 -18.79
CA GLY A 107 7.93 13.13 -17.59
C GLY A 107 7.77 12.22 -16.39
N GLY A 108 8.89 11.86 -15.76
CA GLY A 108 8.92 11.00 -14.58
C GLY A 108 8.08 11.60 -13.46
N ASN A 109 6.83 11.16 -13.34
CA ASN A 109 5.97 11.56 -12.24
C ASN A 109 6.40 10.77 -11.01
N GLN A 110 7.14 11.43 -10.12
CA GLN A 110 7.50 10.88 -8.82
C GLN A 110 6.25 10.33 -8.13
N SER A 111 6.40 9.17 -7.50
CA SER A 111 5.30 8.52 -6.78
C SER A 111 5.79 7.93 -5.47
N TRP A 112 4.91 7.89 -4.48
CA TRP A 112 5.10 7.10 -3.28
C TRP A 112 4.92 5.62 -3.59
N HIS A 113 5.96 4.84 -3.38
CA HIS A 113 5.92 3.40 -3.49
C HIS A 113 5.68 2.74 -2.13
N TYR A 114 4.68 1.86 -2.11
CA TYR A 114 4.39 0.98 -0.99
C TYR A 114 4.23 -0.45 -1.47
N GLN A 115 4.85 -1.39 -0.77
CA GLN A 115 4.60 -2.81 -0.92
C GLN A 115 4.20 -3.38 0.43
N SER A 116 3.15 -4.18 0.47
CA SER A 116 2.74 -4.87 1.68
C SER A 116 2.45 -6.33 1.43
N LEU A 117 2.94 -7.19 2.33
CA LEU A 117 2.67 -8.61 2.34
C LEU A 117 1.78 -8.93 3.54
N ARG A 118 0.72 -9.70 3.29
CA ARG A 118 -0.23 -10.13 4.31
C ARG A 118 -0.35 -11.64 4.35
N GLN A 119 -0.55 -12.16 5.55
CA GLN A 119 -0.85 -13.58 5.71
C GLN A 119 -2.21 -13.86 5.04
N PRO A 120 -2.30 -14.85 4.14
CA PRO A 120 -3.58 -15.19 3.54
C PRO A 120 -4.52 -15.75 4.61
N VAL A 121 -5.70 -15.14 4.73
CA VAL A 121 -6.80 -15.67 5.54
C VAL A 121 -7.69 -16.54 4.66
N ALA A 122 -8.22 -17.63 5.24
CA ALA A 122 -9.19 -18.47 4.57
C ALA A 122 -10.42 -17.65 4.15
N LEU A 123 -10.80 -17.79 2.88
CA LEU A 123 -12.00 -17.17 2.34
C LEU A 123 -13.21 -17.97 2.81
N VAL A 124 -14.09 -17.34 3.60
CA VAL A 124 -15.32 -17.98 4.12
C VAL A 124 -16.51 -17.54 3.24
N CYS A 125 -16.36 -17.72 1.93
CA CYS A 125 -17.40 -17.44 0.94
C CYS A 125 -17.64 -18.71 0.12
N PRO A 126 -18.83 -19.35 0.25
CA PRO A 126 -19.14 -20.53 -0.52
C PRO A 126 -19.04 -20.26 -2.03
N ASN A 127 -18.43 -21.16 -2.78
CA ASN A 127 -18.32 -21.11 -4.25
C ASN A 127 -17.44 -20.00 -4.85
N VAL A 128 -16.73 -19.22 -4.03
CA VAL A 128 -15.80 -18.20 -4.54
C VAL A 128 -14.38 -18.66 -4.26
N VAL A 129 -13.52 -18.74 -5.28
CA VAL A 129 -12.10 -19.02 -5.07
C VAL A 129 -11.31 -17.74 -4.83
N ARG A 130 -10.14 -17.84 -4.17
CA ARG A 130 -9.31 -16.68 -3.82
C ARG A 130 -9.00 -15.79 -5.03
N GLY A 131 -8.63 -16.41 -6.16
CA GLY A 131 -8.33 -15.68 -7.39
C GLY A 131 -9.50 -14.84 -7.89
N GLU A 132 -10.73 -15.38 -7.87
CA GLU A 132 -11.94 -14.66 -8.26
C GLU A 132 -12.21 -13.47 -7.34
N TYR A 133 -12.08 -13.67 -6.02
CA TYR A 133 -12.25 -12.60 -5.05
C TYR A 133 -11.27 -11.45 -5.31
N PHE A 134 -9.97 -11.75 -5.46
CA PHE A 134 -8.97 -10.71 -5.67
C PHE A 134 -9.06 -10.07 -7.05
N LEU A 135 -9.48 -10.82 -8.08
CA LEU A 135 -9.72 -10.27 -9.41
C LEU A 135 -10.88 -9.27 -9.38
N GLU A 136 -11.98 -9.62 -8.73
CA GLU A 136 -13.12 -8.71 -8.56
C GLU A 136 -12.73 -7.50 -7.71
N MET A 137 -12.03 -7.70 -6.59
CA MET A 137 -11.50 -6.60 -5.77
C MET A 137 -10.64 -5.63 -6.58
N SER A 138 -9.81 -6.15 -7.49
CA SER A 138 -8.95 -5.30 -8.32
C SER A 138 -9.72 -4.36 -9.26
N ARG A 139 -11.00 -4.64 -9.58
CA ARG A 139 -11.86 -3.75 -10.37
C ARG A 139 -12.24 -2.48 -9.62
N HIS A 140 -12.27 -2.56 -8.30
CA HIS A 140 -12.68 -1.48 -7.40
C HIS A 140 -11.48 -0.72 -6.81
N LEU A 141 -10.26 -1.14 -7.16
CA LEU A 141 -9.03 -0.47 -6.75
C LEU A 141 -8.66 0.63 -7.74
N PRO A 142 -8.06 1.74 -7.27
CA PRO A 142 -7.46 2.74 -8.15
C PRO A 142 -6.37 2.14 -9.04
N ALA A 143 -6.13 2.76 -10.20
CA ALA A 143 -5.12 2.32 -11.17
C ALA A 143 -3.69 2.27 -10.59
N TRP A 144 -3.42 3.03 -9.53
CA TRP A 144 -2.14 3.04 -8.83
C TRP A 144 -1.97 1.91 -7.81
N ILE A 145 -2.96 1.03 -7.59
CA ILE A 145 -2.83 -0.19 -6.78
C ILE A 145 -2.90 -1.43 -7.67
N SER A 146 -2.03 -2.39 -7.40
CA SER A 146 -2.11 -3.76 -7.90
C SER A 146 -2.07 -4.77 -6.75
N VAL A 147 -2.63 -5.96 -6.99
CA VAL A 147 -2.74 -7.01 -5.97
C VAL A 147 -2.32 -8.35 -6.54
N ARG A 148 -1.58 -9.15 -5.77
CA ARG A 148 -1.27 -10.54 -6.10
C ARG A 148 -1.75 -11.43 -4.96
N PRO A 149 -2.76 -12.28 -5.17
CA PRO A 149 -3.20 -13.21 -4.13
C PRO A 149 -2.13 -14.27 -3.85
N ALA A 150 -2.08 -14.76 -2.62
CA ALA A 150 -1.26 -15.90 -2.26
C ALA A 150 -1.62 -17.14 -3.12
N GLY A 151 -0.60 -17.87 -3.56
CA GLY A 151 -0.71 -19.02 -4.46
C GLY A 151 -0.73 -18.67 -5.94
N TYR A 152 -0.65 -17.40 -6.31
CA TYR A 152 -0.69 -16.94 -7.70
C TYR A 152 0.60 -16.22 -8.09
N GLU A 153 1.07 -16.48 -9.31
CA GLU A 153 2.19 -15.75 -9.93
C GLU A 153 1.74 -14.50 -10.69
N THR A 154 0.42 -14.33 -10.84
CA THR A 154 -0.19 -13.24 -11.60
C THR A 154 -0.67 -12.12 -10.68
N THR A 155 -0.41 -10.89 -11.10
CA THR A 155 -0.88 -9.67 -10.45
C THR A 155 -2.17 -9.21 -11.12
N PHE A 156 -3.12 -8.72 -10.34
CA PHE A 156 -4.39 -8.16 -10.81
C PHE A 156 -4.41 -6.66 -10.63
N ARG A 157 -4.97 -5.96 -11.61
CA ARG A 157 -5.21 -4.51 -11.58
C ARG A 157 -6.35 -4.17 -12.51
N LEU A 158 -7.32 -3.37 -12.05
CA LEU A 158 -8.49 -2.95 -12.82
C LEU A 158 -9.24 -4.13 -13.46
N GLY A 159 -9.26 -5.29 -12.80
CA GLY A 159 -9.90 -6.51 -13.32
C GLY A 159 -9.16 -7.20 -14.46
N GLN A 160 -7.92 -6.82 -14.73
CA GLN A 160 -7.03 -7.45 -15.70
C GLN A 160 -5.95 -8.26 -14.99
N VAL A 161 -5.49 -9.32 -15.65
CA VAL A 161 -4.47 -10.25 -15.14
C VAL A 161 -3.14 -9.97 -15.84
N PHE A 162 -2.07 -9.85 -15.06
CA PHE A 162 -0.71 -9.59 -15.53
C PHE A 162 0.22 -10.68 -14.99
N THR A 163 0.96 -11.37 -15.85
CA THR A 163 1.93 -12.38 -15.42
C THR A 163 3.20 -11.69 -14.91
N SER A 164 3.82 -12.22 -13.84
CA SER A 164 5.14 -11.78 -13.41
C SER A 164 6.12 -11.75 -14.59
N GLY A 165 6.80 -10.62 -14.82
CA GLY A 165 7.69 -10.40 -15.96
C GLY A 165 7.02 -9.75 -17.19
N GLN A 166 5.70 -9.80 -17.32
CA GLN A 166 4.95 -8.96 -18.26
C GLN A 166 4.53 -7.68 -17.55
N HIS A 167 5.48 -6.74 -17.41
CA HIS A 167 5.07 -5.35 -17.38
C HIS A 167 4.29 -5.09 -18.66
N SER A 168 3.04 -4.68 -18.55
CA SER A 168 2.21 -4.20 -19.66
C SER A 168 2.89 -2.99 -20.32
N LEU A 169 3.91 -3.25 -21.12
CA LEU A 169 4.28 -2.44 -22.26
C LEU A 169 3.21 -2.73 -23.31
N ALA A 170 2.39 -1.72 -23.59
CA ALA A 170 1.26 -1.78 -24.51
C ALA A 170 0.08 -2.63 -23.98
N THR A 171 -1.17 -2.20 -24.12
CA THR A 171 -1.74 -1.95 -25.45
C THR A 171 -3.05 -1.16 -25.35
N ARG A 172 -3.09 -0.06 -26.13
CA ARG A 172 -4.23 0.70 -26.70
C ARG A 172 -5.20 1.44 -25.78
#